data_AF-A0A1W1YHI5-F1
#
_entry.id   AF-A0A1W1YHI5-F1
#
_cell.length_a   1.000
_cell.length_b   1.000
_cell.length_c   1.000
_cell.angle_alpha   90.00
_cell.angle_beta   90.00
_cell.angle_gamma   90.00
#
_symmetry.space_group_name_H-M   'P 1'
#
loop_
_entity.id
_entity.type
_entity.pdbx_description
1 polymer ?
#
loop_
_entity_poly.entity_id
_entity_poly.type
_entity_poly.pdbx_seq_one_letter_code
_entity_poly.pdbx_strand_id
1 'polypeptide(L)'
;MKNFLNLKLPKRIKKLPEHQIMEWFDLNKSKIFCSGDVDIFEDYIEWVYEKGNTVIKIHWNEIKNVYVSSETGSNNIYIESKDGTTINFYINNRENCRDKFFKYIRDFATMKGAHLNS
;
A
#
# COMPACT_ATOMS: atom_id res chain seq x y z
N MET A 1 13.29 4.94 -17.91
CA MET A 1 12.72 5.56 -16.70
C MET A 1 11.38 4.88 -16.43
N LYS A 2 11.20 4.24 -15.26
CA LYS A 2 9.88 3.76 -14.88
C LYS A 2 9.05 5.00 -14.55
N ASN A 3 8.10 5.31 -15.42
CA ASN A 3 7.16 6.40 -15.16
C ASN A 3 6.23 5.92 -14.03
N PHE A 4 6.17 6.68 -12.94
CA PHE A 4 5.31 6.38 -11.81
C PHE A 4 4.29 7.50 -11.70
N LEU A 5 3.01 7.16 -11.59
CA LEU A 5 1.97 8.14 -11.32
C LEU A 5 1.81 8.24 -9.81
N ASN A 6 2.25 9.36 -9.24
CA ASN A 6 1.70 9.81 -7.97
C ASN A 6 0.25 10.23 -8.25
N LEU A 7 -0.68 9.28 -8.09
CA LEU A 7 -2.09 9.58 -8.21
C LEU A 7 -2.47 10.61 -7.15
N LYS A 8 -3.08 11.71 -7.59
CA LYS A 8 -3.76 12.63 -6.67
C LYS A 8 -4.86 11.85 -5.97
N LEU A 9 -4.84 11.87 -4.64
CA LEU A 9 -5.86 11.21 -3.81
C LEU A 9 -7.27 11.53 -4.33
N PRO A 10 -8.18 10.55 -4.37
CA PRO A 10 -9.57 10.81 -4.74
C PRO A 10 -10.14 11.90 -3.82
N LYS A 11 -10.69 12.97 -4.41
CA LYS A 11 -11.13 14.18 -3.69
C LYS A 11 -12.22 13.92 -2.63
N ARG A 12 -12.92 12.79 -2.69
CA ARG A 12 -14.13 12.49 -1.88
C ARG A 12 -14.10 11.16 -1.14
N ILE A 13 -12.97 10.77 -0.58
CA ILE A 13 -12.96 9.65 0.38
C ILE A 13 -12.81 10.24 1.79
N LYS A 14 -13.76 9.89 2.66
CA LYS A 14 -13.76 10.27 4.08
C LYS A 14 -12.46 9.78 4.74
N LYS A 15 -11.78 10.64 5.50
CA LYS A 15 -10.69 10.19 6.38
C LYS A 15 -11.29 9.36 7.50
N LEU A 16 -10.85 8.12 7.63
CA LEU A 16 -11.26 7.20 8.69
C LEU A 16 -10.23 7.24 9.83
N PRO A 17 -10.63 6.98 11.09
CA PRO A 17 -9.69 6.71 12.18
C PRO A 17 -8.97 5.37 11.95
N GLU A 18 -7.83 5.18 12.63
CA GLU A 18 -6.93 4.06 12.39
C GLU A 18 -7.59 2.68 12.51
N HIS A 19 -8.41 2.43 13.54
CA HIS A 19 -9.09 1.14 13.72
C HIS A 19 -9.99 0.76 12.54
N GLN A 20 -10.67 1.74 11.92
CA GLN A 20 -11.52 1.49 10.76
C GLN A 20 -10.72 1.24 9.49
N ILE A 21 -9.51 1.79 9.39
CA ILE A 21 -8.61 1.49 8.28
C ILE A 21 -8.09 0.06 8.40
N MET A 22 -7.68 -0.37 9.60
CA MET A 22 -7.26 -1.75 9.86
C MET A 22 -8.37 -2.76 9.60
N GLU A 23 -9.58 -2.51 10.14
CA GLU A 23 -10.76 -3.33 9.85
C GLU A 23 -11.04 -3.41 8.34
N TRP A 24 -10.88 -2.29 7.63
CA TRP A 24 -11.07 -2.28 6.18
C TRP A 24 -10.02 -3.14 5.47
N PHE A 25 -8.74 -3.12 5.89
CA PHE A 25 -7.71 -3.99 5.31
C PHE A 25 -8.06 -5.47 5.52
N ASP A 26 -8.45 -5.85 6.73
CA ASP A 26 -8.83 -7.23 7.05
C ASP A 26 -10.01 -7.74 6.20
N LEU A 27 -11.06 -6.91 6.07
CA LEU A 27 -12.25 -7.24 5.27
C LEU A 27 -11.97 -7.33 3.77
N ASN A 28 -10.90 -6.68 3.28
CA ASN A 28 -10.58 -6.62 1.85
C ASN A 28 -9.29 -7.34 1.46
N LYS A 29 -8.64 -8.07 2.39
CA LYS A 29 -7.38 -8.78 2.13
C LYS A 29 -7.47 -9.73 0.94
N SER A 30 -8.61 -10.40 0.74
CA SER A 30 -8.83 -11.30 -0.40
C SER A 30 -8.88 -10.61 -1.77
N LYS A 31 -8.93 -9.27 -1.80
CA LYS A 31 -8.95 -8.43 -3.01
C LYS A 31 -7.59 -7.78 -3.29
N ILE A 32 -6.68 -7.84 -2.32
CA ILE A 32 -5.35 -7.26 -2.35
C ILE A 32 -4.37 -8.42 -2.56
N PHE A 33 -3.77 -8.49 -3.74
CA PHE A 33 -2.75 -9.48 -4.07
C PHE A 33 -1.39 -8.80 -4.09
N CYS A 34 -0.34 -9.58 -4.01
CA CYS A 34 1.04 -9.09 -4.06
C CYS A 34 1.94 -10.16 -4.67
N SER A 35 3.19 -9.79 -4.98
CA SER A 35 4.17 -10.74 -5.52
C SER A 35 4.65 -11.81 -4.52
N GLY A 36 4.06 -11.86 -3.31
CA GLY A 36 4.32 -12.81 -2.22
C GLY A 36 3.10 -12.85 -1.31
N ASP A 37 3.23 -13.33 -0.07
CA ASP A 37 2.22 -13.18 0.98
C ASP A 37 2.45 -11.83 1.69
N VAL A 38 1.40 -11.04 1.94
CA VAL A 38 1.51 -9.77 2.70
C VAL A 38 0.51 -9.73 3.81
N ASP A 39 1.01 -9.36 4.99
CA ASP A 39 0.22 -9.01 6.13
C ASP A 39 0.46 -7.55 6.51
N ILE A 40 -0.63 -6.86 6.83
CA ILE A 40 -0.63 -5.45 7.23
C ILE A 40 -0.88 -5.42 8.73
N PHE A 41 0.12 -5.02 9.50
CA PHE A 41 0.04 -4.89 10.95
C PHE A 41 -0.04 -3.42 11.36
N GLU A 42 -0.40 -3.19 12.62
CA GLU A 42 -0.49 -1.86 13.21
C GLU A 42 0.83 -1.08 13.12
N ASP A 43 1.97 -1.77 13.23
CA ASP A 43 3.31 -1.15 13.31
C ASP A 43 4.15 -1.29 12.04
N TYR A 44 3.84 -2.26 11.17
CA TYR A 44 4.60 -2.53 9.96
C TYR A 44 3.79 -3.29 8.92
N ILE A 45 4.32 -3.33 7.70
CA ILE A 45 3.88 -4.24 6.63
C ILE A 45 4.93 -5.34 6.51
N GLU A 46 4.48 -6.60 6.50
CA GLU A 46 5.34 -7.76 6.26
C GLU A 46 5.03 -8.34 4.87
N TRP A 47 6.06 -8.52 4.05
CA TRP A 47 5.98 -9.25 2.79
C TRP A 47 6.86 -10.48 2.87
N VAL A 48 6.28 -11.64 2.59
CA VAL A 48 6.95 -12.94 2.64
C VAL A 48 6.97 -13.53 1.23
N TYR A 49 8.13 -13.97 0.77
CA TYR A 49 8.33 -14.55 -0.56
C TYR A 49 9.01 -15.91 -0.48
N GLU A 50 8.83 -16.71 -1.54
CA GLU A 50 9.43 -18.04 -1.67
C GLU A 50 9.15 -18.97 -0.48
N LYS A 51 7.88 -19.08 -0.06
CA LYS A 51 7.45 -19.96 1.05
C LYS A 51 8.13 -19.65 2.40
N GLY A 52 8.41 -18.39 2.70
CA GLY A 52 8.98 -17.98 4.00
C GLY A 52 10.46 -17.60 3.96
N ASN A 53 11.15 -17.81 2.85
CA ASN A 53 12.60 -17.63 2.78
C ASN A 53 13.05 -16.17 2.74
N THR A 54 12.23 -15.29 2.17
CA THR A 54 12.52 -13.85 2.15
C THR A 54 11.41 -13.12 2.88
N VAL A 55 11.76 -12.42 3.95
CA VAL A 55 10.83 -11.59 4.72
C VAL A 55 11.30 -10.15 4.65
N ILE A 56 10.49 -9.30 4.03
CA ILE A 56 10.65 -7.84 4.03
C ILE A 56 9.70 -7.28 5.07
N LYS A 57 10.23 -6.49 6.00
CA LYS A 57 9.44 -5.71 6.94
C LYS A 57 9.69 -4.24 6.67
N ILE A 58 8.61 -3.49 6.46
CA ILE A 58 8.67 -2.04 6.32
C ILE A 58 7.84 -1.44 7.45
N HIS A 59 8.50 -0.75 8.39
CA HIS A 59 7.77 0.02 9.39
C HIS A 59 7.09 1.22 8.74
N TRP A 60 5.91 1.59 9.24
CA TRP A 60 5.14 2.67 8.62
C TRP A 60 5.91 4.00 8.55
N ASN A 61 6.65 4.34 9.60
CA ASN A 61 7.49 5.54 9.67
C ASN A 61 8.70 5.52 8.71
N GLU A 62 9.02 4.37 8.12
CA GLU A 62 10.08 4.19 7.12
C GLU A 62 9.58 4.36 5.69
N ILE A 63 8.26 4.36 5.48
CA ILE A 63 7.67 4.58 4.15
C ILE A 63 7.98 6.01 3.71
N LYS A 64 8.63 6.15 2.55
CA LYS A 64 8.88 7.45 1.90
C LYS A 64 7.96 7.70 0.73
N ASN A 65 7.39 6.65 0.11
CA ASN A 65 6.51 6.82 -1.03
C ASN A 65 5.47 5.71 -1.15
N VAL A 66 4.31 6.09 -1.66
CA VAL A 66 3.24 5.17 -2.07
C VAL A 66 2.69 5.69 -3.38
N TYR A 67 2.80 4.89 -4.45
CA TYR A 67 2.48 5.32 -5.82
C TYR A 67 1.82 4.21 -6.63
N VAL A 68 1.24 4.59 -7.77
CA VAL A 68 0.60 3.64 -8.70
C VAL A 68 1.42 3.55 -9.98
N SER A 69 1.44 2.38 -10.60
CA SER A 69 2.07 2.22 -11.92
C SER A 69 1.45 3.20 -12.92
N SER A 70 2.28 3.85 -13.75
CA SER A 70 1.76 4.66 -14.87
C SER A 70 1.33 3.81 -16.06
N GLU A 71 1.53 2.50 -16.00
CA GLU A 71 1.21 1.60 -17.10
C GLU A 71 -0.30 1.49 -17.27
N THR A 72 -0.76 1.72 -18.51
CA THR A 72 -2.18 1.69 -18.85
C THR A 72 -2.80 0.34 -18.48
N GLY A 73 -3.86 0.36 -17.67
CA GLY A 73 -4.54 -0.84 -17.19
C GLY A 73 -3.90 -1.50 -15.97
N SER A 74 -2.79 -0.98 -15.45
CA SER A 74 -2.19 -1.49 -14.22
C SER A 74 -3.00 -1.11 -12.99
N ASN A 75 -3.19 -2.10 -12.12
CA ASN A 75 -3.81 -1.93 -10.81
C ASN A 75 -2.80 -2.07 -9.68
N ASN A 76 -1.53 -1.84 -9.99
CA ASN A 76 -0.43 -2.03 -9.05
C ASN A 76 -0.23 -0.79 -8.19
N ILE A 77 -0.15 -0.98 -6.88
CA ILE A 77 0.27 0.01 -5.89
C ILE A 77 1.61 -0.43 -5.32
N TYR A 78 2.55 0.50 -5.26
CA TYR A 78 3.87 0.27 -4.73
C TYR A 78 4.05 1.04 -3.44
N ILE A 79 4.71 0.41 -2.47
CA ILE A 79 5.17 1.04 -1.23
C ILE A 79 6.68 0.99 -1.24
N GLU A 80 7.32 2.14 -1.06
CA GLU A 80 8.76 2.28 -1.05
C GLU A 80 9.23 2.86 0.28
N SER A 81 10.18 2.19 0.92
CA SER A 81 10.83 2.63 2.16
C SER A 81 12.06 3.51 1.91
N LYS A 82 12.53 4.16 2.98
CA LYS A 82 13.70 5.05 2.96
C LYS A 82 14.96 4.41 2.39
N ASP A 83 15.19 3.13 2.70
CA ASP A 83 16.31 2.33 2.21
C ASP A 83 16.18 1.85 0.75
N GLY A 84 15.06 2.14 0.08
CA GLY A 84 14.79 1.74 -1.30
C GLY A 84 14.11 0.38 -1.45
N THR A 85 13.79 -0.31 -0.35
CA THR A 85 12.99 -1.53 -0.39
C THR A 85 11.59 -1.21 -0.92
N THR A 86 11.04 -2.09 -1.78
CA THR A 86 9.74 -1.86 -2.44
C THR A 86 8.86 -3.10 -2.36
N ILE A 87 7.60 -2.91 -1.97
CA ILE A 87 6.55 -3.94 -2.04
C ILE A 87 5.57 -3.55 -3.16
N ASN A 88 5.16 -4.53 -3.97
CA ASN A 88 4.19 -4.36 -5.05
C ASN A 88 2.88 -5.10 -4.73
N PHE A 89 1.79 -4.35 -4.68
CA PHE A 89 0.42 -4.84 -4.51
C PHE A 89 -0.34 -4.79 -5.82
N TYR A 90 -0.81 -5.93 -6.29
CA TYR A 90 -1.80 -6.03 -7.36
C TYR A 90 -3.21 -6.00 -6.77
N ILE A 91 -4.00 -4.98 -7.07
CA ILE A 91 -5.37 -4.88 -6.58
C ILE A 91 -6.36 -5.37 -7.64
N ASN A 92 -7.26 -6.27 -7.25
CA ASN A 92 -8.35 -6.64 -8.13
C ASN A 92 -9.32 -5.45 -8.26
N ASN A 93 -9.21 -4.72 -9.37
CA ASN A 93 -9.91 -3.46 -9.59
C ASN A 93 -11.32 -3.62 -10.17
N ARG A 94 -11.87 -4.84 -10.20
CA ARG A 94 -13.28 -5.06 -10.57
C ARG A 94 -14.27 -4.35 -9.62
N GLU A 95 -13.81 -3.90 -8.45
CA GLU A 95 -14.65 -3.30 -7.40
C GLU A 95 -14.20 -1.89 -6.94
N ASN A 96 -13.41 -1.16 -7.73
CA ASN A 96 -12.84 0.15 -7.32
C ASN A 96 -12.04 0.07 -6.00
N CYS A 97 -11.47 -1.09 -5.68
CA CYS A 97 -10.72 -1.34 -4.45
C CYS A 97 -9.37 -0.60 -4.45
N ARG A 98 -8.75 -0.46 -5.64
CA ARG A 98 -7.41 0.11 -5.80
C ARG A 98 -7.30 1.53 -5.22
N ASP A 99 -8.18 2.44 -5.62
CA ASP A 99 -8.07 3.84 -5.22
C ASP A 99 -8.34 4.05 -3.73
N LYS A 100 -9.21 3.21 -3.13
CA LYS A 100 -9.44 3.17 -1.69
C LYS A 100 -8.23 2.63 -0.95
N PHE A 101 -7.68 1.50 -1.41
CA PHE A 101 -6.47 0.90 -0.83
C PHE A 101 -5.29 1.87 -0.88
N PHE A 102 -5.05 2.49 -2.04
CA PHE A 102 -4.02 3.52 -2.21
C PHE A 102 -4.16 4.64 -1.18
N LYS A 103 -5.39 5.17 -1.03
CA LYS A 103 -5.64 6.22 -0.06
C LYS A 103 -5.45 5.75 1.37
N TYR A 104 -6.00 4.60 1.75
CA TYR A 104 -5.96 4.12 3.12
C TYR A 104 -4.57 3.72 3.55
N ILE A 105 -3.76 3.13 2.68
CA ILE A 105 -2.33 2.92 2.94
C ILE A 105 -1.61 4.25 3.14
N ARG A 106 -1.85 5.26 2.29
CA ARG A 106 -1.24 6.58 2.45
C ARG A 106 -1.66 7.27 3.75
N ASP A 107 -2.95 7.27 4.04
CA ASP A 107 -3.51 7.88 5.26
C ASP A 107 -2.95 7.18 6.51
N PHE A 108 -2.92 5.84 6.52
CA PHE A 108 -2.41 5.05 7.64
C PHE A 108 -0.91 5.26 7.86
N ALA A 109 -0.11 5.18 6.79
CA ALA A 109 1.31 5.50 6.84
C ALA A 109 1.54 6.90 7.40
N THR A 110 0.76 7.89 6.96
CA THR A 110 0.86 9.27 7.48
C THR A 110 0.49 9.37 8.96
N MET A 111 -0.57 8.68 9.41
CA MET A 111 -0.95 8.61 10.83
C MET A 111 0.16 8.02 11.70
N LYS A 112 0.88 7.03 11.15
CA LYS A 112 2.01 6.35 11.80
C LYS A 112 3.36 7.07 11.61
N GLY A 113 3.36 8.29 11.06
CA GLY A 113 4.55 9.14 10.99
C GLY A 113 5.40 9.00 9.71
N ALA A 114 4.86 8.42 8.64
CA ALA A 114 5.51 8.42 7.33
C ALA A 114 5.59 9.84 6.76
N HIS A 115 6.76 10.22 6.24
CA HIS A 115 6.95 11.48 5.51
C HIS A 115 6.89 11.19 4.01
N LEU A 116 5.67 11.02 3.50
CA LEU A 116 5.44 10.65 2.11
C LEU A 116 5.83 11.80 1.17
N ASN A 117 6.60 11.47 0.14
CA ASN A 117 6.87 12.39 -0.96
C ASN A 117 5.54 12.81 -1.64
N SER A 118 5.43 14.11 -1.89
CA SER A 118 4.25 14.76 -2.49
C SER A 118 4.16 14.50 -3.99
#